data_AF-A0A8T4M8Q3-F1
#
_entry.id   AF-A0A8T4M8Q3-F1
#
_cell.length_a   1.000
_cell.length_b   1.000
_cell.length_c   1.000
_cell.angle_alpha   90.00
_cell.angle_beta   90.00
_cell.angle_gamma   90.00
#
_symmetry.space_group_name_H-M   'P 1'
#
loop_
_entity.id
_entity.type
_entity.pdbx_description
1 polymer ?
#
loop_
_entity_poly.entity_id
_entity_poly.type
_entity_poly.pdbx_seq_one_letter_code
_entity_poly.pdbx_strand_id
1 'polypeptide(L)'
;MLELLQYISIGLETIIAVIGLMILFQKKKEYGFYIFITFAIYAFYNFAKQFNFANTEILYILFFIATVSMFYGVLKLFKDNEKNSIKIKNTKNRRKK
;
A
#
# COMPACT_ATOMS: atom_id res chain seq x y z
N MET A 1 8.27 19.41 18.93
CA MET A 1 8.19 19.46 17.44
C MET A 1 8.21 18.07 16.82
N LEU A 2 9.15 17.19 17.22
CA LEU A 2 9.23 15.81 16.73
C LEU A 2 8.00 14.95 17.07
N GLU A 3 7.43 15.11 18.28
CA GLU A 3 6.19 14.43 18.70
C GLU A 3 5.01 14.72 17.76
N LEU A 4 4.81 16.00 17.40
CA LEU A 4 3.74 16.40 16.49
C LEU A 4 3.92 15.73 15.11
N LEU A 5 5.15 15.67 14.62
CA LEU A 5 5.46 15.03 13.35
C LEU A 5 5.18 13.52 13.39
N GLN A 6 5.47 12.86 14.52
CA GLN A 6 5.19 11.45 14.72
C GLN A 6 3.68 11.16 14.70
N TYR A 7 2.86 11.95 15.40
CA TYR A 7 1.40 11.80 15.35
C TYR A 7 0.83 12.03 13.94
N ILE A 8 1.35 13.02 13.21
CA ILE A 8 0.95 13.27 11.82
C ILE A 8 1.34 12.08 10.93
N SER A 9 2.54 11.51 11.11
CA SER A 9 2.99 10.33 10.36
C SER A 9 2.06 9.14 10.57
N ILE A 10 1.73 8.82 11.83
CA ILE A 10 0.82 7.72 12.19
C ILE A 10 -0.56 7.95 11.56
N GLY A 11 -1.06 9.19 11.60
CA GLY A 11 -2.32 9.56 10.98
C GLY A 11 -2.32 9.32 9.47
N LEU A 12 -1.28 9.77 8.77
CA LEU A 12 -1.12 9.57 7.33
C LEU A 12 -1.01 8.08 6.97
N GLU A 13 -0.22 7.31 7.71
CA GLU A 13 -0.06 5.87 7.48
C GLU A 13 -1.40 5.14 7.61
N THR A 14 -2.17 5.47 8.65
CA THR A 14 -3.49 4.89 8.89
C THR A 14 -4.45 5.23 7.75
N ILE A 15 -4.46 6.48 7.28
CA ILE A 15 -5.29 6.90 6.14
C ILE A 15 -4.91 6.13 4.88
N ILE A 16 -3.62 6.01 4.59
CA ILE A 16 -3.16 5.29 3.38
C ILE A 16 -3.50 3.80 3.47
N ALA A 17 -3.40 3.19 4.65
CA ALA A 17 -3.83 1.81 4.87
C ALA A 17 -5.32 1.64 4.55
N VAL A 18 -6.18 2.54 5.07
CA VAL A 18 -7.62 2.55 4.76
C VAL A 18 -7.88 2.71 3.26
N ILE A 19 -7.16 3.62 2.58
CA ILE A 19 -7.27 3.79 1.12
C ILE A 19 -6.87 2.50 0.38
N GLY A 20 -5.78 1.84 0.78
CA GLY A 20 -5.37 0.55 0.24
C GLY A 20 -6.48 -0.51 0.35
N LEU A 21 -7.13 -0.56 1.52
CA LEU A 21 -8.26 -1.44 1.79
C LEU A 21 -9.47 -1.11 0.89
N MET A 22 -9.80 0.17 0.74
CA MET A 22 -10.86 0.62 -0.16
C MET A 22 -10.58 0.26 -1.62
N ILE A 23 -9.33 0.40 -2.08
CA ILE A 23 -8.92 -0.01 -3.44
C ILE A 23 -9.13 -1.51 -3.63
N LEU A 24 -8.77 -2.32 -2.63
CA LEU A 24 -8.96 -3.76 -2.66
C LEU A 24 -10.44 -4.14 -2.78
N PHE A 25 -11.30 -3.60 -1.93
CA PHE A 25 -12.72 -3.98 -1.89
C PHE A 25 -13.56 -3.33 -2.98
N GLN A 26 -13.40 -2.03 -3.22
CA GLN A 26 -14.26 -1.28 -4.14
C GLN A 26 -13.81 -1.42 -5.59
N LYS A 27 -12.50 -1.38 -5.85
CA LYS A 27 -11.95 -1.45 -7.21
C LYS A 27 -11.54 -2.87 -7.61
N LYS A 28 -11.61 -3.84 -6.69
CA LYS A 28 -11.15 -5.23 -6.86
C LYS A 28 -9.71 -5.29 -7.39
N LYS A 29 -8.88 -4.33 -6.97
CA LYS A 29 -7.50 -4.21 -7.40
C LYS A 29 -6.59 -4.79 -6.34
N GLU A 30 -5.93 -5.88 -6.69
CA GLU A 30 -5.06 -6.61 -5.77
C GLU A 30 -3.89 -5.77 -5.25
N TYR A 31 -3.41 -4.79 -6.03
CA TYR A 31 -2.36 -3.87 -5.56
C TYR A 31 -2.76 -3.08 -4.29
N GLY A 32 -4.07 -2.88 -4.06
CA GLY A 32 -4.59 -2.25 -2.84
C GLY A 32 -4.27 -3.03 -1.57
N PHE A 33 -4.26 -4.37 -1.63
CA PHE A 33 -3.89 -5.23 -0.51
C PHE A 33 -2.45 -5.01 -0.05
N TYR A 34 -1.52 -4.88 -1.01
CA TYR A 34 -0.11 -4.67 -0.72
C TYR A 34 0.15 -3.28 -0.12
N ILE A 35 -0.56 -2.26 -0.59
CA ILE A 35 -0.54 -0.92 0.01
C ILE A 35 -1.03 -1.00 1.45
N PHE A 36 -2.17 -1.66 1.69
CA PHE A 36 -2.71 -1.84 3.03
C PHE A 36 -1.72 -2.50 3.98
N ILE A 37 -1.15 -3.66 3.60
CA ILE A 37 -0.17 -4.36 4.44
C ILE A 37 1.03 -3.47 4.77
N THR A 38 1.59 -2.80 3.77
CA THR A 38 2.79 -1.96 3.95
C THR A 38 2.54 -0.85 4.97
N PHE A 39 1.44 -0.11 4.81
CA PHE A 39 1.14 1.02 5.69
C PHE A 39 0.57 0.59 7.05
N ALA A 40 -0.10 -0.57 7.13
CA ALA A 40 -0.50 -1.17 8.40
C ALA A 40 0.74 -1.57 9.23
N ILE A 41 1.78 -2.12 8.58
CA ILE A 41 3.05 -2.43 9.23
C ILE A 41 3.73 -1.15 9.74
N TYR A 42 3.76 -0.08 8.95
CA TYR A 42 4.34 1.20 9.39
C TYR A 42 3.58 1.82 10.57
N ALA A 43 2.25 1.83 10.51
CA ALA A 43 1.44 2.30 11.63
C ALA A 43 1.71 1.46 12.90
N PHE A 44 1.72 0.13 12.77
CA PHE A 44 2.05 -0.77 13.87
C PHE A 44 3.45 -0.53 14.43
N TYR A 45 4.46 -0.34 13.56
CA TYR A 45 5.82 -0.03 13.96
C TYR A 45 5.89 1.25 14.80
N ASN A 46 5.22 2.32 14.35
CA ASN A 46 5.23 3.59 15.07
C ASN A 46 4.51 3.48 16.41
N PHE A 47 3.42 2.71 16.49
CA PHE A 47 2.78 2.36 17.75
C PHE A 47 3.71 1.56 18.67
N ALA A 48 4.36 0.51 18.16
CA ALA A 48 5.23 -0.35 18.95
C ALA A 48 6.44 0.41 19.50
N LYS A 49 6.96 1.38 18.74
CA LYS A 49 8.01 2.30 19.18
C LYS A 49 7.53 3.24 20.29
N GLN A 50 6.31 3.76 20.21
CA GLN A 50 5.72 4.63 21.24
C GLN A 50 5.68 3.97 22.63
N PHE A 51 5.38 2.67 22.66
CA PHE A 51 5.24 1.90 23.91
C PHE A 51 6.49 1.11 24.29
N ASN A 52 7.59 1.25 23.54
CA ASN A 52 8.85 0.54 23.77
C ASN A 52 8.71 -1.00 23.79
N PHE A 53 7.68 -1.54 23.14
CA PHE A 53 7.37 -2.99 23.14
C PHE A 53 8.15 -3.80 22.10
N ALA A 54 9.02 -3.15 21.32
CA ALA A 54 9.45 -3.69 20.04
C ALA A 54 10.92 -4.14 20.07
N ASN A 55 11.16 -5.46 20.02
CA ASN A 55 12.50 -6.03 19.83
C ASN A 55 12.99 -5.71 18.41
N THR A 56 14.19 -5.12 18.30
CA THR A 56 14.84 -4.67 17.05
C THR A 56 14.81 -5.72 15.93
N GLU A 57 14.95 -7.00 16.25
CA GLU A 57 14.87 -8.10 15.26
C GLU A 57 13.50 -8.19 14.58
N ILE A 58 12.42 -8.05 15.36
CA ILE A 58 11.04 -8.10 14.87
C ILE A 58 10.77 -6.90 13.95
N LEU A 59 11.34 -5.73 14.25
CA LEU A 59 11.21 -4.54 13.40
C LEU A 59 11.83 -4.78 12.03
N TYR A 60 13.02 -5.40 11.96
CA TYR A 60 13.67 -5.68 10.68
C TYR A 60 12.85 -6.65 9.82
N ILE A 61 12.27 -7.68 10.43
CA ILE A 61 11.41 -8.63 9.73
C ILE A 61 10.16 -7.94 9.18
N LEU A 62 9.50 -7.10 10.00
CA LEU A 62 8.35 -6.32 9.60
C LEU A 62 8.69 -5.37 8.44
N PHE A 63 9.81 -4.67 8.53
CA PHE A 63 10.27 -3.75 7.49
C PHE A 63 10.58 -4.48 6.18
N PHE A 64 11.17 -5.67 6.25
CA PHE A 64 11.41 -6.51 5.09
C PHE A 64 10.08 -6.95 4.43
N ILE A 65 9.11 -7.40 5.21
CA ILE A 65 7.77 -7.77 4.71
C ILE A 65 7.08 -6.57 4.05
N ALA A 66 7.14 -5.39 4.67
CA ALA A 66 6.60 -4.15 4.10
C ALA A 66 7.25 -3.82 2.75
N THR A 67 8.59 -3.93 2.67
CA THR A 67 9.35 -3.67 1.45
C THR A 67 8.97 -4.63 0.32
N VAL A 68 8.95 -5.93 0.60
CA VAL A 68 8.57 -6.97 -0.36
C VAL A 68 7.11 -6.80 -0.81
N SER A 69 6.21 -6.52 0.14
CA SER A 69 4.80 -6.25 -0.15
C SER A 69 4.66 -5.10 -1.13
N MET A 70 5.27 -3.94 -0.85
CA MET A 70 5.16 -2.77 -1.71
C MET A 70 5.77 -3.02 -3.09
N PHE A 71 6.90 -3.73 -3.16
CA PHE A 71 7.51 -4.13 -4.43
C PHE A 71 6.53 -4.93 -5.31
N TYR A 72 5.91 -5.97 -4.77
CA TYR A 72 4.88 -6.74 -5.49
C TYR A 72 3.64 -5.89 -5.83
N GLY A 73 3.23 -5.01 -4.93
CA GLY A 73 2.13 -4.06 -5.16
C GLY A 73 2.38 -3.18 -6.38
N VAL A 74 3.57 -2.62 -6.51
CA VAL A 74 3.99 -1.79 -7.65
C VAL A 74 4.00 -2.60 -8.94
N LEU A 75 4.54 -3.81 -8.94
CA LEU A 75 4.52 -4.69 -10.13
C LEU A 75 3.09 -4.98 -10.59
N LYS A 76 2.16 -5.27 -9.66
CA LYS A 76 0.75 -5.47 -10.01
C LYS A 76 0.09 -4.20 -10.55
N LEU A 77 0.41 -3.03 -9.99
CA LEU A 77 -0.08 -1.75 -10.49
C LEU A 77 0.31 -1.53 -11.95
N PHE A 78 1.58 -1.76 -12.31
CA PHE A 78 2.04 -1.64 -13.69
C PHE A 78 1.32 -2.60 -14.63
N LYS A 79 1.21 -3.88 -14.25
CA LYS A 79 0.54 -4.91 -15.05
C LYS A 79 -0.95 -4.61 -15.26
N ASP A 80 -1.62 -4.06 -14.25
CA ASP A 80 -3.05 -3.70 -14.34
C ASP A 80 -3.27 -2.49 -15.25
N ASN A 81 -2.40 -1.49 -15.18
CA ASN A 81 -2.46 -0.30 -16.05
C ASN A 81 -2.22 -0.65 -17.53
N GLU A 82 -1.28 -1.54 -17.83
CA GLU A 82 -1.03 -2.01 -19.20
C GLU A 82 -2.27 -2.71 -19.79
N LYS A 83 -2.90 -3.61 -19.03
CA LYS A 83 -4.13 -4.31 -19.44
C LYS A 83 -5.27 -3.32 -19.75
N ASN A 84 -5.46 -2.31 -18.91
CA ASN A 84 -6.49 -1.29 -19.12
C ASN A 84 -6.21 -0.48 -20.40
N SER A 85 -4.95 -0.17 -20.68
CA SER A 85 -4.52 0.58 -21.87
C SER A 85 -4.81 -0.18 -23.18
N ILE A 86 -4.56 -1.49 -23.19
CA ILE A 86 -4.85 -2.38 -24.32
C ILE A 86 -6.37 -2.49 -24.54
N LYS A 87 -7.15 -2.65 -23.45
CA LYS A 87 -8.61 -2.74 -23.53
C LYS A 87 -9.23 -1.51 -24.20
N ILE A 88 -8.78 -0.31 -23.84
CA ILE A 88 -9.27 0.96 -24.40
C ILE A 88 -8.94 1.09 -25.89
N LYS A 89 -7.73 0.69 -26.32
CA LYS A 89 -7.35 0.68 -27.75
C LYS A 89 -8.26 -0.24 -28.56
N ASN A 90 -8.54 -1.44 -28.05
CA ASN A 90 -9.39 -2.41 -28.73
C ASN A 90 -10.84 -1.96 -28.85
N THR A 91 -11.43 -1.30 -27.83
CA THR A 91 -12.78 -0.73 -27.94
C THR A 91 -12.87 0.41 -28.94
N LYS A 92 -11.85 1.28 -29.02
CA LYS A 92 -11.82 2.35 -30.04
C LYS A 92 -11.74 1.79 -31.45
N ASN A 93 -10.97 0.73 -31.67
CA ASN A 93 -10.81 0.14 -33.01
C ASN A 93 -12.09 -0.56 -33.50
N ARG A 94 -12.90 -1.14 -32.60
CA ARG A 94 -14.21 -1.72 -32.93
C ARG A 94 -15.30 -0.71 -33.28
N ARG A 95 -15.21 0.55 -32.82
CA ARG A 95 -16.18 1.61 -33.17
C ARG A 95 -15.89 2.28 -34.53
N LYS A 96 -14.74 2.00 -35.13
CA LYS A 96 -14.33 2.54 -36.44
C LYS A 96 -14.53 1.56 -37.61
N LYS A 97 -14.95 0.33 -37.33
CA LYS A 97 -15.41 -0.65 -38.32
C LYS A 97 -16.92 -0.69 -38.29
#